data_AF-A0AAV6ASV9-F1
#
_entry.id   AF-A0AAV6ASV9-F1
#
_cell.length_a   1.000
_cell.length_b   1.000
_cell.length_c   1.000
_cell.angle_alpha   90.00
_cell.angle_beta   90.00
_cell.angle_gamma   90.00
#
_symmetry.space_group_name_H-M   'P 1'
#
loop_
_entity.id
_entity.type
_entity.pdbx_description
1 polymer ?
#
loop_
_entity_poly.entity_id
_entity_poly.type
_entity_poly.pdbx_seq_one_letter_code
_entity_poly.pdbx_strand_id
1 'polypeptide(L)' 'MFDTTEVRAVAVDGRMYERKPDGTLAPLDDRSDWARVDAMTDEELTANAESDPDARPYTDEEWARRRAIRNPP' A
#
# COMPACT_ATOMS: atom_id res chain seq x y z
N MET A 1 -6.77 -14.61 -12.79
CA MET A 1 -6.84 -13.44 -13.69
C MET A 1 -7.28 -12.29 -12.81
N PHE A 2 -6.35 -11.43 -12.38
CA PHE A 2 -6.71 -10.25 -11.59
C PHE A 2 -7.15 -9.17 -12.56
N ASP A 3 -8.39 -8.72 -12.40
CA ASP A 3 -8.91 -7.58 -13.13
C ASP A 3 -8.30 -6.33 -12.49
N THR A 4 -7.23 -5.80 -13.08
CA THR A 4 -6.53 -4.64 -12.54
C THR A 4 -7.34 -3.39 -12.87
N THR A 5 -8.32 -3.08 -12.02
CA THR A 5 -8.94 -1.75 -12.03
C THR A 5 -7.95 -0.77 -11.41
N GLU A 6 -7.44 0.17 -12.20
CA GLU A 6 -6.56 1.23 -11.71
C GLU A 6 -7.37 2.17 -10.79
N VAL A 7 -7.36 1.91 -9.49
CA VAL A 7 -7.99 2.77 -8.49
C VAL A 7 -7.06 3.97 -8.24
N ARG A 8 -7.52 5.18 -8.58
CA ARG A 8 -6.86 6.43 -8.16
C ARG A 8 -7.23 6.73 -6.72
N ALA A 9 -6.52 6.10 -5.79
CA ALA A 9 -6.64 6.38 -4.37
C ALA A 9 -6.14 7.81 -4.06
N VAL A 10 -6.93 8.58 -3.32
CA VAL A 10 -6.61 9.95 -2.89
C VAL A 10 -6.82 10.05 -1.38
N ALA A 11 -5.82 10.58 -0.67
CA ALA A 11 -5.95 10.92 0.73
C ALA A 11 -6.47 12.36 0.88
N VAL A 12 -7.54 12.55 1.66
CA VAL A 12 -8.09 13.85 2.05
C VAL A 12 -8.25 13.85 3.57
N ASP A 13 -7.51 14.72 4.26
CA ASP A 13 -7.51 14.84 5.72
C ASP A 13 -7.35 13.50 6.46
N GLY A 14 -6.47 12.64 5.94
CA GLY A 14 -6.18 11.32 6.51
C GLY A 14 -7.20 10.22 6.19
N ARG A 15 -8.25 10.52 5.40
CA ARG A 15 -9.21 9.51 4.90
C ARG A 15 -8.94 9.18 3.45
N MET A 16 -9.05 7.90 3.10
CA MET A 16 -8.82 7.41 1.75
C MET A 16 -10.11 7.40 0.93
N TYR A 17 -10.02 7.86 -0.31
CA TYR A 17 -11.11 7.88 -1.27
C TYR A 17 -10.65 7.31 -2.60
N GLU A 18 -11.56 6.62 -3.28
CA GLU A 18 -11.44 6.35 -4.71
C GLU A 18 -11.92 7.57 -5.49
N ARG A 19 -11.05 8.14 -6.33
CA ARG A 19 -11.48 9.13 -7.33
C ARG A 19 -12.10 8.40 -8.52
N LYS A 20 -13.40 8.61 -8.73
CA LYS A 20 -14.15 8.09 -9.87
C LYS A 20 -13.79 8.86 -11.17
N PRO A 21 -14.08 8.29 -12.36
CA PRO A 21 -13.76 8.93 -13.63
C PRO A 21 -14.40 10.32 -13.84
N ASP A 22 -15.56 10.56 -13.22
CA ASP A 22 -16.27 11.85 -13.25
C ASP A 22 -15.69 12.90 -12.26
N GLY A 23 -14.64 12.53 -11.53
CA GLY A 23 -13.97 13.37 -10.55
C GLY A 23 -14.58 13.33 -9.15
N THR A 24 -15.68 12.60 -8.93
CA THR A 24 -16.26 12.42 -7.60
C THR A 24 -15.38 11.54 -6.71
N LEU A 25 -15.50 11.71 -5.39
CA LEU A 25 -14.77 10.93 -4.40
C LEU A 25 -15.73 9.97 -3.69
N ALA A 26 -15.49 8.67 -3.81
CA ALA A 26 -16.17 7.65 -3.02
C ALA A 26 -15.24 7.22 -1.87
N PRO A 27 -15.72 7.09 -0.62
CA PRO A 27 -14.91 6.53 0.46
C PRO A 27 -14.35 5.17 0.05
N LEU A 28 -13.06 4.96 0.30
CA LEU A 28 -12.44 3.67 0.06
C LEU A 28 -12.58 2.85 1.34
N ASP A 29 -13.23 1.69 1.23
CA ASP A 29 -13.36 0.79 2.37
C ASP A 29 -11.98 0.28 2.80
N ASP A 30 -11.68 0.44 4.07
CA ASP A 30 -10.49 -0.15 4.64
C ASP A 30 -10.63 -1.68 4.67
N ARG A 31 -9.59 -2.37 4.18
CA ARG A 31 -9.52 -3.83 4.12
C ARG A 31 -8.58 -4.40 5.18
N SER A 32 -7.87 -3.53 5.90
CA SER A 32 -6.92 -3.89 6.94
C SER A 32 -7.65 -4.14 8.26
N ASP A 33 -7.28 -5.23 8.93
CA ASP A 33 -7.69 -5.48 10.31
C ASP A 33 -6.68 -4.82 11.27
N TRP A 34 -6.88 -3.53 11.52
CA TRP A 34 -6.01 -2.74 12.40
C TRP A 34 -6.14 -3.14 13.86
N ALA A 35 -7.32 -3.58 14.32
CA ALA A 35 -7.52 -4.01 15.70
C ALA A 35 -6.67 -5.25 16.02
N ARG A 36 -6.51 -6.16 15.06
CA ARG A 36 -5.59 -7.29 15.19
C ARG A 36 -4.13 -6.84 15.27
N VAL A 37 -3.73 -5.85 14.47
CA VAL A 37 -2.36 -5.31 14.48
C VAL A 37 -2.05 -4.60 15.81
N ASP A 38 -2.98 -3.77 16.30
CA ASP A 38 -2.83 -3.04 17.58
C ASP A 38 -2.74 -3.97 18.80
N ALA A 39 -3.25 -5.20 18.69
CA ALA A 39 -3.21 -6.19 19.75
C ALA A 39 -1.93 -7.05 19.76
N MET A 40 -1.09 -6.98 18.72
CA MET A 40 0.14 -7.76 18.61
C MET A 40 1.25 -7.23 19.50
N THR A 41 2.13 -8.11 19.96
CA THR A 41 3.40 -7.68 20.57
C THR A 41 4.41 -7.23 19.51
N ASP A 42 5.44 -6.51 19.93
CA ASP A 42 6.52 -6.07 19.05
C ASP A 42 7.26 -7.28 18.41
N GLU A 43 7.41 -8.39 19.14
CA GLU A 43 7.99 -9.62 18.61
C GLU A 43 7.11 -10.25 17.53
N GLU A 44 5.79 -10.28 17.73
CA GLU A 44 4.84 -10.81 16.74
C GLU A 44 4.80 -9.93 15.49
N LEU A 45 4.82 -8.60 15.64
CA LEU A 45 4.91 -7.66 14.53
C LEU A 45 6.20 -7.89 13.73
N THR A 46 7.32 -8.01 14.43
CA THR A 46 8.63 -8.25 13.80
C THR A 46 8.64 -9.57 13.05
N ALA A 47 8.17 -10.66 13.67
CA ALA A 47 8.12 -11.98 13.04
C ALA A 47 7.22 -11.98 11.79
N ASN A 48 6.07 -11.30 11.84
CA ASN A 48 5.19 -11.16 10.69
C ASN A 48 5.89 -10.39 9.56
N ALA A 49 6.55 -9.27 9.86
CA ALA A 49 7.29 -8.48 8.88
C ALA A 49 8.46 -9.26 8.25
N GLU A 50 9.21 -10.03 9.04
CA GLU A 50 10.31 -10.86 8.54
C GLU A 50 9.83 -12.04 7.68
N SER A 51 8.64 -12.56 7.99
CA SER A 51 8.05 -13.67 7.23
C SER A 51 7.45 -13.26 5.88
N ASP A 52 7.22 -11.97 5.67
CA ASP A 52 6.62 -11.46 4.46
C ASP A 52 7.61 -11.55 3.27
N PRO A 53 7.32 -12.36 2.24
CA PRO A 53 8.19 -12.46 1.07
C PRO A 53 8.41 -11.14 0.35
N ASP A 54 7.49 -10.18 0.49
CA ASP A 54 7.58 -8.87 -0.14
C ASP A 54 8.39 -7.83 0.66
N ALA A 55 8.61 -8.09 1.95
CA ALA A 55 9.40 -7.22 2.84
C ALA A 55 10.92 -7.36 2.62
N ARG A 56 11.34 -8.32 1.77
CA ARG A 56 12.74 -8.50 1.43
C ARG A 56 13.32 -7.23 0.77
N PRO A 57 14.55 -6.83 1.09
CA PRO A 57 15.25 -5.79 0.34
C PRO A 57 15.41 -6.23 -1.13
N TYR A 58 15.23 -5.28 -2.05
CA TYR A 58 15.60 -5.49 -3.45
C TYR A 58 17.12 -5.59 -3.58
N THR A 59 17.58 -6.51 -4.43
CA THR A 59 19.00 -6.60 -4.80
C THR A 59 19.41 -5.43 -5.71
N ASP A 60 20.71 -5.19 -5.83
CA ASP A 60 21.24 -4.15 -6.72
C ASP A 60 20.82 -4.37 -8.19
N GLU A 61 20.78 -5.62 -8.65
CA GLU A 61 20.30 -5.96 -10.00
C GLU A 61 18.81 -5.67 -10.18
N GLU A 62 18.00 -5.94 -9.16
CA GLU A 62 16.57 -5.63 -9.18
C GLU A 62 16.34 -4.11 -9.17
N TRP A 63 17.13 -3.37 -8.40
CA TRP A 63 17.13 -1.90 -8.41
C TRP A 63 17.53 -1.33 -9.78
N ALA A 64 18.57 -1.87 -10.42
CA ALA A 64 19.04 -1.41 -11.72
C ALA A 64 18.00 -1.55 -12.84
N ARG A 65 17.04 -2.49 -12.70
CA ARG A 65 15.96 -2.72 -13.67
C ARG A 65 14.75 -1.81 -13.47
N ARG A 66 14.69 -1.03 -12.38
CA ARG A 66 13.53 -0.19 -12.06
C ARG A 66 13.63 1.19 -12.69
N ARG A 67 12.46 1.73 -13.04
CA ARG A 67 12.33 3.12 -13.49
C ARG A 67 12.07 4.02 -12.28
N ALA A 68 12.97 4.96 -12.01
CA ALA A 68 12.72 6.00 -11.03
C ALA A 68 11.56 6.90 -11.50
N ILE A 69 10.54 7.07 -10.66
CA ILE A 69 9.46 8.03 -10.87
C ILE A 69 9.80 9.27 -10.03
N ARG A 70 10.01 10.42 -10.69
CA ARG A 70 10.20 11.70 -9.99
C ARG A 70 8.87 12.45 -10.02
N ASN A 71 8.30 12.74 -8.85
CA ASN A 71 7.18 13.67 -8.79
C ASN A 71 7.68 15.09 -9.14
N PRO A 72 6.91 15.86 -9.92
CA PRO A 72 7.20 17.27 -10.12
C PRO A 72 7.16 18.02 -8.77
N PRO A 73 7.93 19.12 -8.64
CA PRO A 73 7.91 19.95 -7.43
C PRO A 73 6.54 20.57 -7.19
#